data_AF-A0A2H6IPP6-F1
#
_entry.id   AF-A0A2H6IPP6-F1
#
_cell.length_a   1.000
_cell.length_b   1.000
_cell.length_c   1.000
_cell.angle_alpha   90.00
_cell.angle_beta   90.00
_cell.angle_gamma   90.00
#
_symmetry.space_group_name_H-M   'P 1'
#
loop_
_entity.id
_entity.type
_entity.pdbx_description
1 polymer ?
#
loop_
_entity_poly.entity_id
_entity_poly.type
_entity_poly.pdbx_seq_one_letter_code
_entity_poly.pdbx_strand_id
1 'polypeptide(L)'
;MIHDKRRHKRFEVFVVVEIKSLKTPANYYLGITRDFSFEGFSFESQSMNLEVGENVEFKFKHPQDSSYVFDTGIIVWKQKDNKFDCFMGVKFKEVDKAAKSKMLEILSFAGNIPVDSFLSDKGDKDIHVEETEATNHEFFVDEPETTRRVEEVEAAHDEIFELDMEEVNDTGLQMDSGQATYDDTSHIKKDQRKKIWLYIPIAIAIVITLFVIFENYNMIFKSPIPVSTKSASHENIYNKHSIPIVIDAQTRNVEYYIQVGAWKHPDYAQEMLVKIKRYYPEAYITVENNFHKIRIPEIMNKRQGVNISKVIEGKFNIKPIVVQKIK
;
A
#
# COMPACT_ATOMS: atom_id res chain seq x y z
N MET A 1 -5.88 -27.01 12.61
CA MET A 1 -5.33 -25.69 13.00
C MET A 1 -4.16 -25.42 12.07
N ILE A 2 -4.26 -24.49 11.13
CA ILE A 2 -3.18 -24.20 10.18
C ILE A 2 -2.23 -23.23 10.89
N HIS A 3 -1.05 -23.68 11.25
CA HIS A 3 -0.02 -22.82 11.85
C HIS A 3 0.42 -21.77 10.83
N ASP A 4 0.47 -20.51 11.25
CA ASP A 4 1.00 -19.44 10.40
C ASP A 4 2.49 -19.69 10.17
N LYS A 5 2.89 -19.92 8.91
CA LYS A 5 4.27 -20.21 8.51
C LYS A 5 5.10 -18.94 8.31
N ARG A 6 4.52 -17.75 8.50
CA ARG A 6 5.21 -16.48 8.23
C ARG A 6 6.17 -16.14 9.36
N ARG A 7 7.39 -15.75 8.99
CA ARG A 7 8.41 -15.25 9.95
C ARG A 7 8.13 -13.80 10.34
N HIS A 8 7.65 -12.99 9.42
CA HIS A 8 7.41 -11.57 9.64
C HIS A 8 5.93 -11.21 9.66
N LYS A 9 5.57 -10.31 10.58
CA LYS A 9 4.25 -9.70 10.64
C LYS A 9 3.99 -8.90 9.36
N ARG A 10 2.77 -9.03 8.82
CA ARG A 10 2.28 -8.24 7.69
C ARG A 10 1.43 -7.08 8.18
N PHE A 11 1.54 -5.96 7.48
CA PHE A 11 0.80 -4.74 7.75
C PHE A 11 -0.08 -4.44 6.55
N GLU A 12 -1.34 -4.10 6.78
CA GLU A 12 -2.23 -3.64 5.71
C GLU A 12 -1.83 -2.22 5.31
N VAL A 13 -1.42 -2.04 4.05
CA VAL A 13 -0.94 -0.77 3.53
C VAL A 13 -1.36 -0.64 2.08
N PHE A 14 -1.84 0.54 1.69
CA PHE A 14 -2.31 0.83 0.34
C PHE A 14 -1.38 1.83 -0.34
N VAL A 15 -0.48 1.31 -1.18
CA VAL A 15 0.47 2.07 -2.00
C VAL A 15 0.33 1.65 -3.45
N VAL A 16 0.46 2.60 -4.36
CA VAL A 16 0.49 2.32 -5.80
C VAL A 16 1.83 1.68 -6.16
N VAL A 17 1.76 0.53 -6.81
CA VAL A 17 2.94 -0.21 -7.30
C VAL A 17 2.88 -0.34 -8.82
N GLU A 18 3.98 -0.01 -9.50
CA GLU A 18 4.19 -0.36 -10.91
C GLU A 18 5.03 -1.63 -10.97
N ILE A 19 4.61 -2.63 -11.74
CA ILE A 19 5.26 -3.93 -11.84
C ILE A 19 5.57 -4.23 -13.30
N LYS A 20 6.77 -4.73 -13.56
CA LYS A 20 7.25 -5.10 -14.89
C LYS A 20 7.82 -6.51 -14.85
N SER A 21 7.37 -7.33 -15.79
CA SER A 21 7.97 -8.64 -16.01
C SER A 21 9.40 -8.48 -16.55
N LEU A 22 10.34 -9.25 -16.00
CA LEU A 22 11.68 -9.35 -16.58
C LEU A 22 11.73 -10.22 -17.85
N LYS A 23 10.73 -11.07 -18.10
CA LYS A 23 10.63 -11.88 -19.31
C LYS A 23 10.13 -11.07 -20.50
N THR A 24 9.13 -10.21 -20.27
CA THR A 24 8.51 -9.36 -21.29
C THR A 24 8.58 -7.89 -20.86
N PRO A 25 9.70 -7.20 -21.11
CA PRO A 25 9.97 -5.87 -20.54
C PRO A 25 9.10 -4.75 -21.13
N ALA A 26 8.24 -5.05 -22.11
CA ALA A 26 7.49 -4.03 -22.85
C ALA A 26 6.33 -3.40 -22.05
N ASN A 27 5.84 -4.07 -20.99
CA ASN A 27 4.63 -3.63 -20.29
C ASN A 27 4.86 -3.42 -18.79
N TYR A 28 4.46 -2.24 -18.32
CA TYR A 28 4.24 -1.98 -16.91
C TYR A 28 2.78 -2.26 -16.58
N TYR A 29 2.57 -2.90 -15.46
CA TYR A 29 1.28 -3.16 -14.90
C TYR A 29 1.12 -2.35 -13.61
N LEU A 30 -0.06 -1.78 -13.38
CA LEU A 30 -0.33 -0.95 -12.21
C LEU A 30 -1.14 -1.75 -11.19
N GLY A 31 -0.73 -1.72 -9.92
CA GLY A 31 -1.43 -2.37 -8.83
C GLY A 31 -1.50 -1.51 -7.57
N ILE A 32 -2.25 -1.99 -6.59
CA ILE A 32 -2.35 -1.41 -5.25
C ILE A 32 -1.94 -2.48 -4.26
N THR A 33 -1.02 -2.16 -3.35
CA THR A 33 -0.64 -3.09 -2.28
C THR A 33 -1.82 -3.35 -1.34
N ARG A 34 -1.92 -4.56 -0.82
CA ARG A 34 -2.91 -4.95 0.19
C ARG A 34 -2.23 -5.18 1.54
N ASP A 35 -1.10 -5.89 1.53
CA ASP A 35 -0.26 -6.07 2.70
C ASP A 35 1.23 -5.95 2.37
N PHE A 36 2.04 -5.65 3.39
CA PHE A 36 3.49 -5.51 3.29
C PHE A 36 4.22 -6.13 4.48
N SER A 37 5.40 -6.71 4.23
CA SER A 37 6.37 -7.22 5.20
C SER A 37 7.81 -7.10 4.66
N PHE A 38 8.82 -7.42 5.47
CA PHE A 38 10.23 -7.40 5.02
C PHE A 38 10.61 -8.45 4.00
N GLU A 39 9.87 -9.55 3.92
CA GLU A 39 10.12 -10.59 2.94
C GLU A 39 9.39 -10.32 1.61
N GLY A 40 8.42 -9.40 1.60
CA GLY A 40 7.58 -9.20 0.45
C GLY A 40 6.25 -8.52 0.76
N PHE A 41 5.43 -8.41 -0.27
CA PHE A 41 4.13 -7.74 -0.22
C PHE A 41 3.09 -8.49 -1.04
N SER A 42 1.82 -8.19 -0.81
CA SER A 42 0.74 -8.57 -1.72
C SER A 42 0.16 -7.35 -2.41
N PHE A 43 -0.29 -7.52 -3.64
CA PHE A 43 -0.95 -6.46 -4.38
C PHE A 43 -2.11 -7.01 -5.21
N GLU A 44 -2.99 -6.10 -5.57
CA GLU A 44 -4.10 -6.32 -6.47
C GLU A 44 -3.90 -5.53 -7.75
N SER A 45 -4.26 -6.13 -8.89
CA SER A 45 -4.23 -5.46 -10.17
C SER A 45 -5.22 -6.03 -11.17
N GLN A 46 -5.50 -5.24 -12.20
CA GLN A 46 -6.29 -5.65 -13.34
C GLN A 46 -5.53 -6.67 -14.19
N SER A 47 -6.12 -7.85 -14.34
CA SER A 47 -5.71 -8.98 -15.19
C SER A 47 -4.28 -8.91 -15.75
N MET A 48 -3.31 -9.40 -14.98
CA MET A 48 -1.92 -9.48 -15.41
C MET A 48 -1.56 -10.90 -15.91
N ASN A 49 -0.78 -10.98 -16.98
CA ASN A 49 -0.20 -12.23 -17.51
C ASN A 49 1.11 -12.60 -16.79
N LEU A 50 1.20 -12.32 -15.48
CA LEU A 50 2.36 -12.72 -14.66
C LEU A 50 2.12 -14.11 -14.07
N GLU A 51 3.12 -14.98 -14.11
CA GLU A 51 3.02 -16.34 -13.60
C GLU A 51 3.77 -16.52 -12.28
N VAL A 52 3.37 -17.51 -11.48
CA VAL A 52 4.08 -17.87 -10.25
C VAL A 52 5.50 -18.34 -10.61
N GLY A 53 6.49 -17.91 -9.84
CA GLY A 53 7.92 -18.12 -10.10
C GLY A 53 8.54 -17.09 -11.05
N GLU A 54 7.76 -16.17 -11.61
CA GLU A 54 8.28 -15.14 -12.49
C GLU A 54 9.03 -14.05 -11.73
N ASN A 55 10.19 -13.65 -12.26
CA ASN A 55 10.95 -12.52 -11.75
C ASN A 55 10.34 -11.20 -12.25
N VAL A 56 10.12 -10.28 -11.32
CA VAL A 56 9.51 -8.99 -11.59
C VAL A 56 10.36 -7.86 -11.03
N GLU A 57 10.35 -6.74 -11.75
CA GLU A 57 10.75 -5.44 -11.24
C GLU A 57 9.50 -4.76 -10.69
N PHE A 58 9.60 -4.10 -9.55
CA PHE A 58 8.49 -3.31 -9.01
C PHE A 58 8.98 -1.95 -8.52
N LYS A 59 8.05 -1.00 -8.54
CA LYS A 59 8.31 0.38 -8.14
C LYS A 59 7.18 0.89 -7.26
N PHE A 60 7.52 1.22 -6.02
CA PHE A 60 6.60 1.87 -5.08
C PHE A 60 6.66 3.38 -5.28
N LYS A 61 5.50 4.02 -5.48
CA LYS A 61 5.39 5.47 -5.59
C LYS A 61 5.10 6.09 -4.23
N HIS A 62 5.82 7.15 -3.87
CA HIS A 62 5.48 7.93 -2.68
C HIS A 62 4.12 8.62 -2.85
N PRO A 63 3.23 8.62 -1.83
CA PRO A 63 1.90 9.21 -1.99
C PRO A 63 1.87 10.72 -2.14
N GLN A 64 2.89 11.46 -1.68
CA GLN A 64 2.89 12.93 -1.67
C GLN A 64 3.80 13.58 -2.69
N ASP A 65 4.78 12.84 -3.23
CA ASP A 65 5.77 13.40 -4.14
C ASP A 65 6.13 12.42 -5.25
N SER A 66 7.03 12.83 -6.14
CA SER A 66 7.47 12.03 -7.29
C SER A 66 8.56 11.01 -6.95
N SER A 67 8.93 10.85 -5.68
CA SER A 67 9.93 9.88 -5.27
C SER A 67 9.37 8.46 -5.35
N TYR A 68 10.28 7.52 -5.56
CA TYR A 68 9.95 6.11 -5.66
C TYR A 68 11.10 5.25 -5.14
N VAL A 69 10.77 4.00 -4.82
CA VAL A 69 11.74 2.91 -4.62
C VAL A 69 11.53 1.91 -5.73
N PHE A 70 12.64 1.43 -6.29
CA PHE A 70 12.67 0.42 -7.33
C PHE A 70 13.44 -0.80 -6.81
N ASP A 71 12.91 -2.00 -7.03
CA ASP A 71 13.54 -3.24 -6.62
C ASP A 71 12.99 -4.46 -7.39
N THR A 72 13.50 -5.65 -7.10
CA THR A 72 13.15 -6.91 -7.78
C THR A 72 12.63 -7.98 -6.83
N GLY A 73 11.77 -8.84 -7.36
CA GLY A 73 11.16 -9.92 -6.60
C GLY A 73 10.71 -11.07 -7.47
N ILE A 74 10.07 -12.05 -6.83
CA ILE A 74 9.52 -13.24 -7.46
C ILE A 74 8.05 -13.36 -7.07
N ILE A 75 7.17 -13.61 -8.04
CA ILE A 75 5.76 -13.92 -7.76
C ILE A 75 5.70 -15.27 -7.05
N VAL A 76 5.26 -15.33 -5.79
CA VAL A 76 5.22 -16.56 -4.98
C VAL A 76 3.84 -17.21 -4.94
N TRP A 77 2.79 -16.45 -5.17
CA TRP A 77 1.43 -16.97 -5.32
C TRP A 77 0.59 -16.01 -6.14
N LYS A 78 -0.45 -16.54 -6.77
CA LYS A 78 -1.42 -15.82 -7.60
C LYS A 78 -2.80 -16.37 -7.30
N GLN A 79 -3.73 -15.49 -6.94
CA GLN A 79 -5.13 -15.82 -6.73
C GLN A 79 -5.97 -14.94 -7.65
N LYS A 80 -6.78 -15.60 -8.49
CA LYS A 80 -7.73 -14.92 -9.35
C LYS A 80 -9.07 -14.86 -8.64
N ASP A 81 -9.48 -13.67 -8.21
CA ASP A 81 -10.71 -13.50 -7.42
C ASP A 81 -11.92 -13.30 -8.33
N ASN A 82 -11.75 -12.59 -9.45
CA ASN A 82 -12.78 -12.46 -10.47
C ASN A 82 -12.17 -12.35 -11.89
N LYS A 83 -12.99 -12.02 -12.90
CA LYS A 83 -12.53 -11.95 -14.30
C LYS A 83 -11.48 -10.85 -14.52
N PHE A 84 -11.48 -9.82 -13.68
CA PHE A 84 -10.70 -8.60 -13.85
C PHE A 84 -9.66 -8.40 -12.74
N ASP A 85 -9.85 -8.94 -11.55
CA ASP A 85 -8.98 -8.71 -10.40
C ASP A 85 -8.12 -9.93 -10.11
N CYS A 86 -6.81 -9.67 -10.02
CA CYS A 86 -5.81 -10.66 -9.66
C CYS A 86 -5.05 -10.19 -8.43
N PHE A 87 -5.00 -11.05 -7.41
CA PHE A 87 -4.15 -10.88 -6.25
C PHE A 87 -2.87 -11.67 -6.44
N MET A 88 -1.74 -11.07 -6.09
CA MET A 88 -0.45 -11.72 -6.19
C MET A 88 0.39 -11.39 -4.96
N GLY A 89 1.19 -12.36 -4.54
CA GLY A 89 2.25 -12.16 -3.55
C GLY A 89 3.59 -12.08 -4.24
N VAL A 90 4.38 -11.07 -3.88
CA VAL A 90 5.77 -10.91 -4.32
C VAL A 90 6.67 -11.16 -3.13
N LYS A 91 7.66 -12.03 -3.28
CA LYS A 91 8.78 -12.15 -2.35
C LYS A 91 9.96 -11.36 -2.89
N PHE A 92 10.57 -10.53 -2.06
CA PHE A 92 11.77 -9.81 -2.44
C PHE A 92 12.95 -10.77 -2.63
N LYS A 93 13.87 -10.42 -3.53
CA LYS A 93 15.13 -11.15 -3.66
C LYS A 93 16.11 -10.69 -2.58
N GLU A 94 16.99 -9.75 -2.92
CA GLU A 94 17.90 -9.10 -2.00
C GLU A 94 17.64 -7.60 -2.09
N VAL A 95 17.05 -7.05 -1.03
CA VAL A 95 16.77 -5.61 -0.93
C VAL A 95 17.95 -4.95 -0.23
N ASP A 96 18.56 -3.97 -0.88
CA ASP A 96 19.62 -3.18 -0.26
C ASP A 96 19.09 -2.39 0.96
N LYS A 97 19.97 -2.07 1.91
CA LYS A 97 19.56 -1.37 3.15
C LYS A 97 18.92 -0.01 2.89
N ALA A 98 19.36 0.72 1.86
CA ALA A 98 18.84 2.04 1.52
C ALA A 98 17.42 1.96 0.92
N ALA A 99 17.18 1.00 0.03
CA ALA A 99 15.89 0.66 -0.53
C ALA A 99 14.93 0.22 0.59
N LYS A 100 15.36 -0.64 1.53
CA LYS A 100 14.55 -1.00 2.72
C LYS A 100 14.14 0.24 3.51
N SER A 101 15.08 1.12 3.84
CA SER A 101 14.79 2.36 4.58
C SER A 101 13.79 3.25 3.83
N LYS A 102 13.94 3.38 2.52
CA LYS A 102 13.04 4.22 1.71
C LYS A 102 11.67 3.57 1.48
N MET A 103 11.57 2.24 1.42
CA MET A 103 10.28 1.54 1.44
C MET A 103 9.56 1.82 2.76
N LEU A 104 10.26 1.71 3.89
CA LEU A 104 9.70 2.02 5.20
C LEU A 104 9.19 3.45 5.30
N GLU A 105 9.93 4.42 4.76
CA GLU A 105 9.49 5.82 4.68
C GLU A 105 8.16 5.93 3.91
N ILE A 106 8.09 5.39 2.68
CA ILE A 106 6.88 5.39 1.84
C ILE A 106 5.69 4.73 2.58
N LEU A 107 5.93 3.59 3.20
CA LEU A 107 4.87 2.81 3.84
C LEU A 107 4.40 3.44 5.16
N SER A 108 5.30 4.06 5.93
CA SER A 108 4.96 4.83 7.13
C SER A 108 4.11 6.07 6.80
N PHE A 109 4.27 6.59 5.58
CA PHE A 109 3.41 7.65 5.08
C PHE A 109 2.01 7.13 4.71
N ALA A 110 1.96 5.97 4.05
CA ALA A 110 0.72 5.38 3.56
C ALA A 110 -0.13 4.68 4.66
N GLY A 111 0.48 4.31 5.79
CA GLY A 111 -0.20 3.66 6.90
C GLY A 111 0.44 3.97 8.26
N ASN A 112 -0.30 3.76 9.35
CA ASN A 112 0.19 3.93 10.73
C ASN A 112 1.11 2.78 11.14
N ILE A 113 2.21 2.61 10.40
CA ILE A 113 3.15 1.52 10.60
C ILE A 113 4.16 1.93 11.68
N PRO A 114 4.27 1.18 12.79
CA PRO A 114 5.29 1.45 13.79
C PRO A 114 6.66 1.07 13.22
N VAL A 115 7.45 2.08 12.84
CA VAL A 115 8.81 1.93 12.29
C VAL A 115 9.70 1.08 13.21
N ASP A 116 9.50 1.21 14.52
CA ASP A 116 10.25 0.45 15.53
C ASP A 116 10.00 -1.05 15.44
N SER A 117 8.78 -1.47 15.10
CA SER A 117 8.45 -2.90 14.92
C SER A 117 9.10 -3.50 13.68
N PHE A 118 9.50 -2.65 12.73
CA PHE A 118 10.21 -3.07 11.53
C PHE A 118 11.71 -3.17 11.83
N LEU A 119 12.31 -2.16 12.45
CA LEU A 119 13.74 -2.19 12.72
C LEU A 119 14.12 -3.15 13.87
N SER A 120 13.15 -3.60 14.66
CA SER A 120 13.35 -4.56 15.75
C SER A 120 13.48 -6.00 15.28
N ASP A 121 13.75 -6.26 14.00
CA ASP A 121 14.28 -7.55 13.54
C ASP A 121 15.68 -7.70 14.17
N LYS A 122 15.69 -7.95 15.49
CA LYS A 122 16.75 -8.61 16.20
C LYS A 122 16.73 -10.01 15.60
N GLY A 123 17.29 -10.09 14.39
CA GLY A 123 17.37 -11.32 13.62
C GLY A 123 17.79 -12.38 14.61
N ASP A 124 17.05 -13.51 14.59
CA ASP A 124 17.31 -14.71 15.37
C ASP A 124 18.82 -14.80 15.56
N LYS A 125 19.31 -14.25 16.67
CA LYS A 125 20.66 -14.48 17.11
C LYS A 125 20.58 -15.94 17.39
N ASP A 126 21.26 -16.70 16.55
CA ASP A 126 21.34 -18.15 16.55
C ASP A 126 20.85 -18.64 17.89
N ILE A 127 19.64 -19.23 17.91
CA ILE A 127 19.29 -20.12 19.00
C ILE A 127 20.33 -21.22 18.85
N HIS A 128 21.49 -20.98 19.44
CA HIS A 128 22.48 -21.96 19.74
C HIS A 128 21.69 -22.88 20.65
N VAL A 129 21.13 -23.92 20.05
CA VAL A 129 20.74 -25.10 20.78
C VAL A 129 22.05 -25.50 21.44
N GLU A 130 22.22 -25.15 22.71
CA GLU A 130 23.19 -25.80 23.57
C GLU A 130 22.76 -27.26 23.55
N GLU A 131 23.32 -28.00 22.61
CA GLU A 131 23.40 -29.44 22.67
C GLU A 131 24.25 -29.72 23.91
N THR A 132 23.55 -30.00 25.01
CA THR A 132 24.14 -30.44 26.27
C THR A 132 24.89 -31.76 26.02
N GLU A 133 26.10 -31.68 25.47
CA GLU A 133 27.04 -32.79 25.46
C GLU A 133 27.60 -32.94 26.87
N ALA A 134 27.17 -33.99 27.54
CA ALA A 134 27.78 -34.48 28.76
C ALA A 134 29.22 -34.94 28.45
N THR A 135 30.20 -34.11 28.77
CA THR A 135 31.61 -34.49 28.68
C THR A 135 32.08 -35.08 30.02
N ASN A 136 32.32 -36.40 30.01
CA ASN A 136 33.21 -37.08 30.95
C ASN A 136 34.65 -37.02 30.41
N HIS A 137 35.63 -36.76 31.30
CA HIS A 137 37.08 -37.14 31.24
C HIS A 137 37.90 -36.75 29.98
N GLU A 138 39.21 -36.46 29.97
CA GLU A 138 40.40 -36.49 30.85
C GLU A 138 41.46 -35.66 30.07
N PHE A 139 42.22 -34.72 30.67
CA PHE A 139 43.64 -34.83 31.08
C PHE A 139 44.71 -35.04 29.96
N PHE A 140 45.84 -34.30 30.10
CA PHE A 140 47.07 -34.15 29.27
C PHE A 140 47.02 -33.22 28.03
N VAL A 141 48.06 -32.49 27.59
CA VAL A 141 49.29 -31.80 28.12
C VAL A 141 49.77 -30.86 26.98
N ASP A 142 50.59 -29.86 27.32
CA ASP A 142 51.18 -28.78 26.49
C ASP A 142 51.86 -29.19 25.15
N GLU A 143 51.76 -28.32 24.11
CA GLU A 143 52.86 -27.53 23.48
C GLU A 143 52.54 -27.05 22.03
N PRO A 144 53.29 -26.06 21.47
CA PRO A 144 52.79 -25.10 20.47
C PRO A 144 53.28 -25.27 19.01
N GLU A 145 52.67 -24.44 18.15
CA GLU A 145 53.14 -23.89 16.85
C GLU A 145 53.83 -24.81 15.83
N THR A 146 53.24 -24.95 14.63
CA THR A 146 54.03 -24.82 13.39
C THR A 146 53.19 -24.41 12.17
N THR A 147 53.70 -23.41 11.46
CA THR A 147 53.29 -22.92 10.14
C THR A 147 53.85 -23.80 9.01
N ARG A 148 53.04 -24.23 8.03
CA ARG A 148 53.45 -24.62 6.65
C ARG A 148 52.17 -24.85 5.81
N ARG A 149 51.78 -24.00 4.85
CA ARG A 149 52.28 -23.77 3.47
C ARG A 149 52.14 -24.98 2.52
N VAL A 150 51.26 -24.78 1.53
CA VAL A 150 51.14 -25.38 0.17
C VAL A 150 50.69 -26.83 0.05
N GLU A 151 49.52 -27.04 -0.56
CA GLU A 151 49.42 -27.86 -1.78
C GLU A 151 48.12 -27.58 -2.55
N GLU A 152 48.29 -27.17 -3.80
CA GLU A 152 47.33 -27.31 -4.90
C GLU A 152 46.99 -28.78 -5.10
N VAL A 153 45.70 -29.12 -5.17
CA VAL A 153 45.24 -30.29 -5.90
C VAL A 153 43.98 -29.89 -6.67
N GLU A 154 44.17 -29.69 -7.97
CA GLU A 154 43.13 -29.86 -8.97
C GLU A 154 42.64 -31.31 -8.94
N ALA A 155 41.33 -31.52 -8.78
CA ALA A 155 40.70 -32.75 -9.20
C ALA A 155 39.29 -32.45 -9.71
N ALA A 156 39.13 -32.65 -11.02
CA ALA A 156 37.88 -32.62 -11.74
C ALA A 156 36.84 -33.56 -11.12
N HIS A 157 35.59 -33.13 -11.10
CA HIS A 157 34.45 -34.04 -11.11
C HIS A 157 33.35 -33.43 -11.98
N ASP A 158 33.38 -33.82 -13.26
CA ASP A 158 32.23 -33.88 -14.12
C ASP A 158 31.32 -35.02 -13.60
N GLU A 159 30.14 -34.69 -13.10
CA GLU A 159 29.02 -35.65 -13.08
C GLU A 159 27.82 -35.01 -13.79
N ILE A 160 27.72 -35.40 -15.06
CA ILE A 160 26.55 -35.28 -15.91
C ILE A 160 25.46 -36.17 -15.30
N PHE A 161 24.39 -35.54 -14.79
CA PHE A 161 23.19 -36.24 -14.37
C PHE A 161 22.26 -36.42 -15.60
N GLU A 162 22.48 -37.50 -16.34
CA GLU A 162 21.49 -38.02 -17.30
C GLU A 162 20.37 -38.69 -16.49
N LEU A 163 19.22 -38.00 -16.38
CA LEU A 163 17.98 -38.62 -15.95
C LEU A 163 17.20 -39.07 -17.19
N ASP A 164 17.30 -40.36 -17.49
CA ASP A 164 16.39 -41.09 -18.35
C ASP A 164 14.96 -40.97 -17.79
N MET A 165 14.12 -40.21 -18.48
CA MET A 165 12.67 -40.27 -18.30
C MET A 165 12.14 -41.46 -19.11
N GLU A 166 11.90 -42.57 -18.44
CA GLU A 166 11.11 -43.68 -18.96
C GLU A 166 9.68 -43.22 -19.28
N GLU A 167 9.31 -43.42 -20.54
CA GLU A 167 7.98 -43.23 -21.11
C GLU A 167 7.03 -44.31 -20.57
N VAL A 168 6.29 -43.99 -19.50
CA VAL A 168 5.20 -44.84 -19.02
C VAL A 168 3.99 -44.65 -19.92
N ASN A 169 3.88 -45.52 -20.92
CA ASN A 169 2.65 -45.82 -21.62
C ASN A 169 1.75 -46.66 -20.70
N ASP A 170 0.71 -46.04 -20.14
CA ASP A 170 -0.35 -46.78 -19.45
C ASP A 170 -1.73 -46.54 -20.09
N THR A 171 -2.05 -47.51 -20.94
CA THR A 171 -3.26 -48.34 -20.88
C THR A 171 -4.61 -47.65 -20.67
N GLY A 172 -5.40 -47.69 -21.75
CA GLY A 172 -6.76 -47.18 -21.81
C GLY A 172 -7.71 -47.80 -20.78
N LEU A 173 -8.50 -46.93 -20.17
CA LEU A 173 -9.77 -47.25 -19.54
C LEU A 173 -10.88 -46.69 -20.42
N GLN A 174 -11.51 -47.59 -21.19
CA GLN A 174 -12.85 -47.38 -21.71
C GLN A 174 -13.80 -47.25 -20.52
N MET A 175 -14.40 -46.08 -20.35
CA MET A 175 -15.62 -45.95 -19.55
C MET A 175 -16.82 -45.79 -20.49
N ASP A 176 -17.77 -46.69 -20.23
CA ASP A 176 -19.02 -46.92 -20.93
C ASP A 176 -19.94 -45.69 -20.85
N SER A 177 -20.47 -45.31 -22.00
CA SER A 177 -21.27 -44.11 -22.20
C SER A 177 -22.72 -44.35 -21.81
N GLY A 178 -23.11 -43.97 -20.60
CA GLY A 178 -24.51 -43.75 -20.25
C GLY A 178 -25.05 -42.52 -20.98
N GLN A 179 -25.96 -42.74 -21.94
CA GLN A 179 -26.72 -41.68 -22.62
C GLN A 179 -27.51 -40.84 -21.61
N ALA A 180 -27.03 -39.64 -21.32
CA ALA A 180 -27.86 -38.56 -20.81
C ALA A 180 -28.44 -37.80 -22.00
N THR A 181 -29.77 -37.87 -22.13
CA THR A 181 -30.59 -37.08 -23.05
C THR A 181 -30.23 -35.59 -22.96
N TYR A 182 -29.71 -35.05 -24.06
CA TYR A 182 -29.46 -33.63 -24.26
C TYR A 182 -30.79 -32.89 -24.35
N ASP A 183 -31.07 -32.05 -23.36
CA ASP A 183 -32.13 -31.06 -23.43
C ASP A 183 -31.68 -29.88 -24.30
N ASP A 184 -32.40 -29.68 -25.40
CA ASP A 184 -32.15 -28.69 -26.45
C ASP A 184 -32.38 -27.26 -25.92
N THR A 185 -31.34 -26.67 -25.34
CA THR A 185 -31.30 -25.26 -24.91
C THR A 185 -30.78 -24.32 -25.99
N SER A 186 -30.66 -24.78 -27.25
CA SER A 186 -30.06 -24.02 -28.34
C SER A 186 -30.85 -22.76 -28.76
N HIS A 187 -32.13 -22.67 -28.39
CA HIS A 187 -32.99 -21.55 -28.78
C HIS A 187 -32.82 -20.27 -27.93
N ILE A 188 -32.27 -20.36 -26.72
CA ILE A 188 -32.17 -19.20 -25.79
C ILE A 188 -30.95 -18.30 -26.12
N LYS A 189 -29.88 -18.84 -26.72
CA LYS A 189 -28.64 -18.08 -27.01
C LYS A 189 -28.73 -17.14 -28.21
N LYS A 190 -29.66 -17.35 -29.16
CA LYS A 190 -29.78 -16.48 -30.34
C LYS A 190 -30.47 -15.15 -30.04
N ASP A 191 -31.33 -15.10 -29.03
CA ASP A 191 -32.11 -13.89 -28.72
C ASP A 191 -31.30 -12.85 -27.91
N GLN A 192 -30.37 -13.29 -27.05
CA GLN A 192 -29.52 -12.38 -26.28
C GLN A 192 -28.51 -11.58 -27.14
N ARG A 193 -28.07 -12.12 -28.29
CA ARG A 193 -27.14 -11.41 -29.18
C ARG A 193 -27.75 -10.18 -29.84
N LYS A 194 -29.06 -10.17 -30.08
CA LYS A 194 -29.77 -9.00 -30.64
C LYS A 194 -29.94 -7.88 -29.62
N LYS A 195 -30.15 -8.23 -28.34
CA LYS A 195 -30.27 -7.24 -27.26
C LYS A 195 -28.95 -6.51 -26.99
N ILE A 196 -27.81 -7.20 -27.06
CA ILE A 196 -26.49 -6.59 -26.83
C ILE A 196 -26.18 -5.49 -27.87
N TRP A 197 -26.53 -5.69 -29.14
CA TRP A 197 -26.30 -4.69 -30.19
C TRP A 197 -27.07 -3.38 -29.98
N LEU A 198 -28.19 -3.41 -29.26
CA LEU A 198 -28.99 -2.22 -28.97
C LEU A 198 -28.35 -1.33 -27.89
N TYR A 199 -27.58 -1.89 -26.97
CA TYR A 199 -27.00 -1.15 -25.84
C TYR A 199 -25.60 -0.56 -26.12
N ILE A 200 -24.88 -1.08 -27.12
CA ILE A 200 -23.56 -0.57 -27.53
C ILE A 200 -23.59 0.94 -27.85
N PRO A 201 -24.50 1.47 -28.68
CA PRO A 201 -24.51 2.90 -28.99
C PRO A 201 -24.87 3.77 -27.77
N ILE A 202 -25.72 3.26 -26.86
CA ILE A 202 -26.09 3.97 -25.62
C ILE A 202 -24.88 4.08 -24.68
N ALA A 203 -24.12 2.99 -24.51
CA ALA A 203 -22.91 3.00 -23.70
C ALA A 203 -21.85 3.97 -24.25
N ILE A 204 -21.65 4.01 -25.58
CA ILE A 204 -20.72 4.94 -26.24
C ILE A 204 -21.15 6.40 -25.99
N ALA A 205 -22.45 6.71 -26.11
CA ALA A 205 -22.96 8.06 -25.85
C ALA A 205 -22.72 8.50 -24.39
N ILE A 206 -22.90 7.60 -23.41
CA ILE A 206 -22.62 7.89 -22.00
C ILE A 206 -21.13 8.19 -21.79
N VAL A 207 -20.22 7.40 -22.37
CA VAL A 207 -18.77 7.60 -22.24
C VAL A 207 -18.34 8.94 -22.85
N ILE A 208 -18.84 9.29 -24.05
CA ILE A 208 -18.55 10.59 -24.68
C ILE A 208 -19.05 11.75 -23.82
N THR A 209 -20.25 11.62 -23.24
CA THR A 209 -20.83 12.67 -22.38
C THR A 209 -19.98 12.87 -21.11
N LEU A 210 -19.53 11.78 -20.48
CA LEU A 210 -18.64 11.85 -19.31
C LEU A 210 -17.28 12.46 -19.67
N PHE A 211 -16.72 12.15 -20.83
CA PHE A 211 -15.46 12.71 -21.31
C PHE A 211 -15.56 14.24 -21.52
N VAL A 212 -16.65 14.72 -22.12
CA VAL A 212 -16.90 16.16 -22.30
C VAL A 212 -17.04 16.87 -20.95
N ILE A 213 -17.75 16.28 -19.99
CA ILE A 213 -17.87 16.82 -18.64
C ILE A 213 -16.48 16.90 -17.99
N PHE A 214 -15.67 15.86 -18.10
CA PHE A 214 -14.32 15.80 -17.53
C PHE A 214 -13.37 16.85 -18.12
N GLU A 215 -13.34 17.02 -19.43
CA GLU A 215 -12.57 18.08 -20.10
C GLU A 215 -13.01 19.47 -19.66
N ASN A 216 -14.33 19.70 -19.53
CA ASN A 216 -14.86 20.99 -19.09
C ASN A 216 -14.49 21.29 -17.61
N TYR A 217 -14.48 20.27 -16.74
CA TYR A 217 -13.98 20.43 -15.37
C TYR A 217 -12.47 20.73 -15.35
N ASN A 218 -11.66 20.08 -16.18
CA ASN A 218 -10.22 20.32 -16.24
C ASN A 218 -9.86 21.74 -16.72
N MET A 219 -10.67 22.35 -17.59
CA MET A 219 -10.47 23.75 -17.99
C MET A 219 -10.62 24.74 -16.83
N ILE A 220 -11.52 24.46 -15.88
CA ILE A 220 -11.73 25.33 -14.71
C ILE A 220 -10.52 25.28 -13.76
N PHE A 221 -9.83 24.14 -13.67
CA PHE A 221 -8.65 23.97 -12.80
C PHE A 221 -7.32 24.47 -13.40
N LYS A 222 -7.28 24.77 -14.71
CA LYS A 222 -6.06 25.24 -15.38
C LYS A 222 -5.92 26.76 -15.46
N SER A 223 -6.74 27.55 -14.75
CA SER A 223 -6.46 28.98 -14.65
C SER A 223 -5.14 29.20 -13.91
N PRO A 224 -4.10 29.75 -14.56
CA PRO A 224 -2.82 29.98 -13.91
C PRO A 224 -3.01 31.08 -12.87
N ILE A 225 -2.81 30.72 -11.60
CA ILE A 225 -2.62 31.71 -10.55
C ILE A 225 -1.35 32.49 -10.93
N PRO A 226 -1.41 33.82 -11.13
CA PRO A 226 -0.22 34.59 -11.44
C PRO A 226 0.73 34.54 -10.24
N VAL A 227 1.80 33.76 -10.36
CA VAL A 227 2.85 33.71 -9.35
C VAL A 227 3.67 34.99 -9.47
N SER A 228 3.46 35.90 -8.52
CA SER A 228 4.33 37.08 -8.36
C SER A 228 5.65 36.63 -7.73
N THR A 229 6.66 36.43 -8.56
CA THR A 229 8.04 36.20 -8.14
C THR A 229 8.70 37.53 -7.76
N LYS A 230 8.72 37.83 -6.46
CA LYS A 230 9.79 38.65 -5.87
C LYS A 230 10.62 37.76 -4.96
N SER A 231 11.82 37.46 -5.47
CA SER A 231 12.95 36.90 -4.73
C SER A 231 13.40 37.92 -3.68
N ALA A 232 13.43 37.51 -2.42
CA ALA A 232 14.22 38.14 -1.37
C ALA A 232 14.59 37.08 -0.33
N SER A 233 15.78 37.27 0.20
CA SER A 233 16.61 36.38 1.00
C SER A 233 16.02 35.91 2.33
N HIS A 234 16.58 34.77 2.73
CA HIS A 234 16.51 34.06 4.00
C HIS A 234 16.57 34.97 5.24
N GLU A 235 15.44 35.16 5.93
CA GLU A 235 15.43 35.66 7.31
C GLU A 235 14.18 35.13 8.07
N ASN A 236 14.43 34.65 9.29
CA ASN A 236 13.52 34.13 10.34
C ASN A 236 11.99 34.28 10.10
N ILE A 237 11.31 33.17 9.80
CA ILE A 237 9.84 33.10 9.77
C ILE A 237 9.33 32.50 11.10
N TYR A 238 9.40 33.32 12.14
CA TYR A 238 8.49 33.26 13.28
C TYR A 238 8.07 34.69 13.60
N ASN A 239 7.34 35.32 12.68
CA ASN A 239 6.38 36.41 12.90
C ASN A 239 6.03 37.10 11.56
N LYS A 240 4.77 37.48 11.42
CA LYS A 240 4.19 38.31 10.33
C LYS A 240 4.11 37.68 8.93
N HIS A 241 3.05 36.91 8.70
CA HIS A 241 2.30 36.95 7.44
C HIS A 241 0.80 37.04 7.73
N SER A 242 0.39 38.16 8.32
CA SER A 242 -1.01 38.59 8.31
C SER A 242 -1.32 39.10 6.90
N ILE A 243 -1.78 38.19 6.04
CA ILE A 243 -2.37 38.54 4.75
C ILE A 243 -3.53 39.51 5.04
N PRO A 244 -3.58 40.71 4.44
CA PRO A 244 -4.72 41.60 4.61
C PRO A 244 -5.95 40.93 3.99
N ILE A 245 -6.80 40.40 4.87
CA ILE A 245 -8.11 39.88 4.51
C ILE A 245 -8.95 41.11 4.14
N VAL A 246 -9.36 41.20 2.88
CA VAL A 246 -10.41 42.13 2.47
C VAL A 246 -11.70 41.63 3.12
N ILE A 247 -12.03 42.22 4.27
CA ILE A 247 -13.25 41.90 5.02
C ILE A 247 -14.38 42.68 4.36
N ASP A 248 -15.21 41.97 3.59
CA ASP A 248 -16.43 42.52 3.03
C ASP A 248 -17.38 42.85 4.19
N ALA A 249 -17.62 44.15 4.41
CA ALA A 249 -18.30 44.70 5.59
C ALA A 249 -19.78 44.28 5.76
N GLN A 250 -20.30 43.41 4.89
CA GLN A 250 -21.67 42.91 4.91
C GLN A 250 -21.84 41.47 5.41
N THR A 251 -20.76 40.75 5.74
CA THR A 251 -20.88 39.42 6.37
C THR A 251 -21.14 39.53 7.87
N ARG A 252 -22.38 39.83 8.24
CA ARG A 252 -22.88 39.84 9.63
C ARG A 252 -22.51 38.54 10.36
N ASN A 253 -21.54 38.58 11.27
CA ASN A 253 -21.30 37.69 12.43
C ASN A 253 -21.66 36.19 12.27
N VAL A 254 -21.35 35.59 11.13
CA VAL A 254 -21.47 34.14 10.98
C VAL A 254 -20.20 33.51 11.55
N GLU A 255 -20.26 33.08 12.80
CA GLU A 255 -19.18 32.33 13.44
C GLU A 255 -19.20 30.89 12.91
N TYR A 256 -18.04 30.39 12.49
CA TYR A 256 -17.85 28.98 12.13
C TYR A 256 -16.97 28.30 13.19
N TYR A 257 -17.16 26.99 13.35
CA TYR A 257 -16.26 26.14 14.13
C TYR A 257 -15.96 24.86 13.35
N ILE A 258 -14.87 24.17 13.69
CA ILE A 258 -14.59 22.83 13.15
C ILE A 258 -15.01 21.79 14.17
N GLN A 259 -15.83 20.84 13.75
CA GLN A 259 -16.05 19.60 14.47
C GLN A 259 -15.07 18.55 13.94
N VAL A 260 -14.11 18.18 14.78
CA VAL A 260 -13.01 17.27 14.44
C VAL A 260 -13.50 15.82 14.33
N GLY A 261 -14.39 15.42 15.23
CA GLY A 261 -15.00 14.10 15.25
C GLY A 261 -16.01 13.97 16.40
N ALA A 262 -16.68 12.81 16.47
CA ALA A 262 -17.66 12.48 17.50
C ALA A 262 -17.48 11.02 17.95
N TRP A 263 -17.34 10.79 19.26
CA TRP A 263 -17.12 9.47 19.84
C TRP A 263 -18.20 9.12 20.87
N LYS A 264 -18.57 7.84 20.93
CA LYS A 264 -19.47 7.34 22.00
C LYS A 264 -18.76 7.19 23.33
N HIS A 265 -17.50 6.78 23.32
CA HIS A 265 -16.70 6.58 24.53
C HIS A 265 -15.90 7.85 24.86
N PRO A 266 -15.97 8.35 26.11
CA PRO A 266 -15.27 9.57 26.52
C PRO A 266 -13.74 9.45 26.40
N ASP A 267 -13.19 8.27 26.67
CA ASP A 267 -11.74 8.05 26.69
C ASP A 267 -11.09 8.28 25.32
N TYR A 268 -11.73 7.80 24.25
CA TYR A 268 -11.26 8.03 22.87
C TYR A 268 -11.32 9.52 22.48
N ALA A 269 -12.36 10.24 22.93
CA ALA A 269 -12.45 11.68 22.72
C ALA A 269 -11.35 12.43 23.49
N GLN A 270 -11.04 12.03 24.72
CA GLN A 270 -9.98 12.63 25.52
C GLN A 270 -8.59 12.39 24.90
N GLU A 271 -8.30 11.16 24.49
CA GLU A 271 -7.03 10.83 23.83
C GLU A 271 -6.83 11.66 22.56
N MET A 272 -7.88 11.78 21.74
CA MET A 272 -7.84 12.59 20.53
C MET A 272 -7.74 14.09 20.85
N LEU A 273 -8.41 14.58 21.90
CA LEU A 273 -8.33 15.97 22.32
C LEU A 273 -6.89 16.35 22.71
N VAL A 274 -6.18 15.47 23.45
CA VAL A 274 -4.77 15.69 23.82
C VAL A 274 -3.89 15.84 22.57
N LYS A 275 -4.12 15.02 21.54
CA LYS A 275 -3.38 15.10 20.26
C LYS A 275 -3.69 16.42 19.52
N ILE A 276 -4.96 16.81 19.46
CA ILE A 276 -5.42 18.03 18.77
C ILE A 276 -4.93 19.30 19.50
N LYS A 277 -4.97 19.33 20.84
CA LYS A 277 -4.57 20.48 21.66
C LYS A 277 -3.10 20.89 21.48
N ARG A 278 -2.23 19.98 21.03
CA ARG A 278 -0.84 20.32 20.67
C ARG A 278 -0.73 21.34 19.53
N TYR A 279 -1.76 21.42 18.67
CA TYR A 279 -1.79 22.32 17.52
C TYR A 279 -2.89 23.37 17.61
N TYR A 280 -3.99 23.03 18.28
CA TYR A 280 -5.15 23.89 18.48
C TYR A 280 -5.47 23.94 19.99
N PRO A 281 -4.77 24.77 20.78
CA PRO A 281 -4.89 24.80 22.24
C PRO A 281 -6.32 25.06 22.74
N GLU A 282 -7.08 25.85 21.98
CA GLU A 282 -8.48 26.20 22.25
C GLU A 282 -9.48 25.07 21.94
N ALA A 283 -9.02 23.90 21.48
CA ALA A 283 -9.90 22.77 21.23
C ALA A 283 -10.57 22.29 22.53
N TYR A 284 -11.85 21.93 22.44
CA TYR A 284 -12.65 21.48 23.58
C TYR A 284 -13.59 20.34 23.20
N ILE A 285 -14.11 19.63 24.21
CA ILE A 285 -15.13 18.59 24.04
C ILE A 285 -16.49 19.16 24.42
N THR A 286 -17.52 18.87 23.62
CA THR A 286 -18.93 19.03 23.99
C THR A 286 -19.62 17.67 24.01
N VAL A 287 -20.62 17.52 24.88
CA VAL A 287 -21.46 16.31 24.92
C VAL A 287 -22.82 16.65 24.32
N GLU A 288 -23.15 16.02 23.21
CA GLU A 288 -24.43 16.22 22.51
C GLU A 288 -24.96 14.87 22.04
N ASN A 289 -26.21 14.55 22.38
CA ASN A 289 -26.86 13.28 22.00
C ASN A 289 -26.05 12.03 22.39
N ASN A 290 -25.42 12.04 23.57
CA ASN A 290 -24.52 10.98 24.04
C ASN A 290 -23.26 10.76 23.19
N PHE A 291 -22.85 11.76 22.40
CA PHE A 291 -21.55 11.78 21.73
C PHE A 291 -20.66 12.86 22.31
N HIS A 292 -19.40 12.51 22.57
CA HIS A 292 -18.32 13.42 22.90
C HIS A 292 -17.73 13.97 21.60
N LYS A 293 -18.02 15.23 21.28
CA LYS A 293 -17.62 15.91 20.05
C LYS A 293 -16.45 16.83 20.34
N ILE A 294 -15.37 16.71 19.58
CA ILE A 294 -14.22 17.63 19.70
C ILE A 294 -14.45 18.79 18.74
N ARG A 295 -14.34 20.02 19.25
CA ARG A 295 -14.53 21.25 18.48
C ARG A 295 -13.33 22.17 18.61
N ILE A 296 -13.03 22.89 17.53
CA ILE A 296 -12.06 23.98 17.49
C ILE A 296 -12.86 25.27 17.26
N PRO A 297 -12.86 26.20 18.23
CA PRO A 297 -13.66 27.42 18.16
C PRO A 297 -13.09 28.44 17.16
N GLU A 298 -13.86 29.52 16.97
CA GLU A 298 -13.38 30.81 16.44
C GLU A 298 -12.74 30.80 15.05
N ILE A 299 -13.42 30.20 14.08
CA ILE A 299 -13.00 30.30 12.69
C ILE A 299 -13.72 31.48 12.05
N MET A 300 -12.95 32.46 11.59
CA MET A 300 -13.51 33.73 11.09
C MET A 300 -14.34 33.55 9.82
N ASN A 301 -14.03 32.56 8.98
CA ASN A 301 -14.81 32.29 7.77
C ASN A 301 -14.75 30.83 7.31
N LYS A 302 -15.75 30.44 6.49
CA LYS A 302 -15.89 29.10 5.93
C LYS A 302 -14.63 28.62 5.18
N ARG A 303 -13.95 29.52 4.45
CA ARG A 303 -12.74 29.18 3.66
C ARG A 303 -11.57 28.79 4.55
N GLN A 304 -11.33 29.54 5.63
CA GLN A 304 -10.34 29.18 6.65
C GLN A 304 -10.69 27.84 7.29
N GLY A 305 -11.98 27.62 7.59
CA GLY A 305 -12.47 26.34 8.11
C GLY A 305 -12.09 25.16 7.21
N VAL A 306 -12.34 25.28 5.91
CA VAL A 306 -12.02 24.22 4.93
C VAL A 306 -10.51 23.96 4.87
N ASN A 307 -9.67 25.00 4.93
CA ASN A 307 -8.22 24.82 4.91
C ASN A 307 -7.72 24.12 6.17
N ILE A 308 -8.19 24.53 7.35
CA ILE A 308 -7.84 23.88 8.63
C ILE A 308 -8.34 22.43 8.63
N SER A 309 -9.55 22.18 8.12
CA SER A 309 -10.10 20.83 7.97
C SER A 309 -9.18 19.92 7.16
N LYS A 310 -8.65 20.37 6.02
CA LYS A 310 -7.70 19.58 5.21
C LYS A 310 -6.39 19.27 5.94
N VAL A 311 -5.88 20.22 6.73
CA VAL A 311 -4.67 20.01 7.53
C VAL A 311 -4.91 18.97 8.62
N ILE A 312 -6.05 19.05 9.31
CA ILE A 312 -6.45 18.06 10.33
C ILE A 312 -6.65 16.69 9.69
N GLU A 313 -7.28 16.63 8.50
CA GLU A 313 -7.48 15.39 7.76
C GLU A 313 -6.17 14.71 7.40
N GLY A 314 -5.22 15.44 6.79
CA GLY A 314 -3.92 14.89 6.43
C GLY A 314 -3.08 14.46 7.64
N LYS A 315 -3.27 15.09 8.81
CA LYS A 315 -2.42 14.86 9.99
C LYS A 315 -2.93 13.77 10.93
N PHE A 316 -4.24 13.70 11.11
CA PHE A 316 -4.86 12.80 12.08
C PHE A 316 -5.68 11.69 11.42
N ASN A 317 -5.76 11.68 10.08
CA ASN A 317 -6.55 10.73 9.30
C ASN A 317 -8.02 10.66 9.77
N ILE A 318 -8.62 11.83 10.01
CA ILE A 318 -10.02 12.01 10.40
C ILE A 318 -10.67 13.03 9.47
N LYS A 319 -11.99 12.95 9.27
CA LYS A 319 -12.72 13.86 8.37
C LYS A 319 -13.45 14.95 9.15
N PRO A 320 -12.81 16.09 9.45
CA PRO A 320 -13.44 17.18 10.17
C PRO A 320 -14.50 17.89 9.32
N ILE A 321 -15.54 18.38 9.98
CA ILE A 321 -16.65 19.10 9.36
C ILE A 321 -16.63 20.55 9.82
N VAL A 322 -16.72 21.49 8.88
CA VAL A 322 -16.90 22.92 9.16
C VAL A 322 -18.38 23.17 9.43
N VAL A 323 -18.72 23.67 10.61
CA VAL A 323 -20.10 23.88 11.04
C VAL A 323 -20.35 25.37 11.28
N GLN A 324 -21.49 25.86 10.78
CA GLN A 324 -21.96 27.21 11.05
C GLN A 324 -22.57 27.26 12.45
N LYS A 325 -22.13 28.19 13.29
CA LYS A 325 -22.73 28.44 14.61
C LYS A 325 -24.04 29.19 14.39
N ILE A 326 -25.14 28.53 14.70
CA ILE A 326 -26.48 29.14 14.74
C ILE A 326 -26.58 29.80 16.12
N LYS A 327 -26.80 31.12 16.17
CA LYS A 327 -27.01 31.87 17.41
C LYS A 327 -28.45 31.74 17.89
#